data_AF-A0A4Q1B993-F1
#
_entry.id   AF-A0A4Q1B993-F1
#
_cell.length_a   1.000
_cell.length_b   1.000
_cell.length_c   1.000
_cell.angle_alpha   90.00
_cell.angle_beta   90.00
_cell.angle_gamma   90.00
#
_symmetry.space_group_name_H-M   'P 1'
#
loop_
_entity.id
_entity.type
_entity.pdbx_description
1 polymer ?
#
loop_
_entity_poly.entity_id
_entity_poly.type
_entity_poly.pdbx_seq_one_letter_code
_entity_poly.pdbx_strand_id
1 'polypeptide(L)'
;MSETTLPIDGATFFTRLTWPPARRPHPALMYAMFLVGAGSSTQPSLRRLESTFLEIAEQQIKSGVRTHDRIIDVIRGMVIVVNFYYIKEEYNLGYSMVCQAARLAIAAGLHRIPSSVWQPKPKVNLIASYTLREGLYAVSPADDIMTHASRILTFWIVYVLDACSAIAYQYDPVFNINDVTTPLPRPYDHYTLGLVSIQDDVPISSILADPPTPGRPDDNYHLIRLKAMTFQLEAARLRRVKPEVFNEAIMSQARGLESRATHMTHPESHGRLRHCLEVFCDHLPPAFRCPWSQWDEEGSETALPRMAMSRQAAIISVLIGDAYLQLWNVKLLDAENTRALFVARRLVSVICLFTGESLTSGFDLFIITIWNEVAMILLREVKRLQTLGDHAGAEVIDADLDVVIDGLKRWASHAISKDHESVDIAAVNTKMLDRLRQIPLDEWRQAFDDEITGGVRQ
;
A
#
# COMPACT_ATOMS: atom_id res chain seq x y z
N MET A 1 -15.19 1.87 -11.23
CA MET A 1 -14.10 2.82 -10.91
C MET A 1 -12.86 1.98 -10.67
N SER A 2 -11.77 2.20 -11.41
CA SER A 2 -10.54 1.43 -11.20
C SER A 2 -9.92 1.80 -9.85
N GLU A 3 -9.07 0.94 -9.29
CA GLU A 3 -8.61 1.03 -7.90
C GLU A 3 -7.74 2.25 -7.57
N THR A 4 -7.41 3.00 -8.62
CA THR A 4 -6.57 4.19 -8.69
C THR A 4 -7.23 5.35 -9.44
N THR A 5 -8.55 5.29 -9.74
CA THR A 5 -9.23 6.44 -10.37
C THR A 5 -9.16 7.64 -9.44
N LEU A 6 -8.48 8.70 -9.89
CA LEU A 6 -8.58 10.01 -9.28
C LEU A 6 -10.07 10.38 -9.15
N PRO A 7 -10.52 10.83 -7.97
CA PRO A 7 -11.86 11.32 -7.75
C PRO A 7 -11.95 12.70 -8.39
N ILE A 8 -12.18 12.67 -9.69
CA ILE A 8 -12.49 13.82 -10.52
C ILE A 8 -13.99 13.77 -10.74
N ASP A 9 -14.71 14.80 -10.30
CA ASP A 9 -16.08 14.99 -10.76
C ASP A 9 -16.07 15.31 -12.25
N GLY A 10 -16.66 14.43 -13.05
CA GLY A 10 -16.71 14.55 -14.50
C GLY A 10 -17.38 15.85 -14.93
N ALA A 11 -18.49 16.24 -14.28
CA ALA A 11 -19.24 17.44 -14.65
C ALA A 11 -18.43 18.72 -14.40
N THR A 12 -17.83 18.85 -13.22
CA THR A 12 -16.93 19.96 -12.89
C THR A 12 -15.71 19.97 -13.80
N PHE A 13 -15.12 18.81 -14.10
CA PHE A 13 -13.96 18.72 -14.98
C PHE A 13 -14.27 19.22 -16.40
N PHE A 14 -15.36 18.75 -17.02
CA PHE A 14 -15.79 19.23 -18.34
C PHE A 14 -16.09 20.73 -18.34
N THR A 15 -16.70 21.24 -17.26
CA THR A 15 -16.92 22.68 -17.08
C THR A 15 -15.60 23.44 -17.06
N ARG A 16 -14.60 22.96 -16.31
CA ARG A 16 -13.25 23.58 -16.25
C ARG A 16 -12.55 23.62 -17.61
N LEU A 17 -12.84 22.70 -18.53
CA LEU A 17 -12.27 22.74 -19.89
C LEU A 17 -12.74 23.96 -20.70
N THR A 18 -13.92 24.49 -20.39
CA THR A 18 -14.48 25.68 -21.05
C THR A 18 -13.92 27.01 -20.53
N TRP A 19 -13.24 26.99 -19.37
CA TRP A 19 -12.68 28.20 -18.75
C TRP A 19 -11.55 28.81 -19.58
N PRO A 20 -11.10 30.06 -19.28
CA PRO A 20 -9.91 30.63 -19.89
C PRO A 20 -8.67 29.75 -19.67
N PRO A 21 -7.69 29.72 -20.59
CA PRO A 21 -6.54 28.79 -20.55
C PRO A 21 -5.81 28.71 -19.21
N ALA A 22 -5.63 29.84 -18.52
CA ALA A 22 -4.97 29.92 -17.21
C ALA A 22 -5.74 29.23 -16.07
N ARG A 23 -7.04 28.99 -16.23
CA ARG A 23 -7.91 28.35 -15.22
C ARG A 23 -8.36 26.94 -15.59
N ARG A 24 -8.10 26.49 -16.82
CA ARG A 24 -8.35 25.11 -17.25
C ARG A 24 -7.57 24.11 -16.38
N PRO A 25 -7.85 22.81 -16.44
CA PRO A 25 -6.94 21.81 -15.86
C PRO A 25 -5.53 21.96 -16.44
N HIS A 26 -4.51 21.77 -15.59
CA HIS A 26 -3.12 21.87 -16.04
C HIS A 26 -2.82 20.81 -17.13
N PRO A 27 -2.04 21.13 -18.19
CA PRO A 27 -1.67 20.18 -19.24
C PRO A 27 -1.07 18.87 -18.70
N ALA A 28 -0.29 18.91 -17.63
CA ALA A 28 0.24 17.72 -16.94
C ALA A 28 -0.87 16.70 -16.60
N LEU A 29 -1.98 17.16 -16.00
CA LEU A 29 -3.11 16.30 -15.68
C LEU A 29 -3.81 15.81 -16.94
N MET A 30 -4.02 16.69 -17.92
CA MET A 30 -4.69 16.36 -19.18
C MET A 30 -3.96 15.25 -19.95
N TYR A 31 -2.65 15.41 -20.15
CA TYR A 31 -1.85 14.43 -20.90
C TYR A 31 -1.67 13.13 -20.13
N ALA A 32 -1.61 13.17 -18.79
CA ALA A 32 -1.64 11.94 -17.99
C ALA A 32 -2.99 11.21 -18.08
N MET A 33 -4.12 11.93 -18.17
CA MET A 33 -5.42 11.30 -18.44
C MET A 33 -5.49 10.73 -19.87
N PHE A 34 -4.94 11.43 -20.86
CA PHE A 34 -4.85 10.93 -22.24
C PHE A 34 -3.98 9.69 -22.34
N LEU A 35 -2.89 9.60 -21.57
CA LEU A 35 -2.03 8.43 -21.47
C LEU A 35 -2.86 7.18 -21.06
N VAL A 36 -3.60 7.28 -19.96
CA VAL A 36 -4.45 6.17 -19.49
C VAL A 36 -5.56 5.83 -20.49
N GLY A 37 -6.19 6.86 -21.07
CA GLY A 37 -7.22 6.69 -22.09
C GLY A 37 -6.69 6.01 -23.36
N ALA A 38 -5.47 6.36 -23.77
CA ALA A 38 -4.79 5.75 -24.91
C ALA A 38 -4.48 4.28 -24.65
N GLY A 39 -3.87 3.95 -23.50
CA GLY A 39 -3.54 2.57 -23.12
C GLY A 39 -4.77 1.67 -22.98
N SER A 40 -5.90 2.23 -22.53
CA SER A 40 -7.17 1.50 -22.40
C SER A 40 -7.99 1.42 -23.69
N SER A 41 -7.53 2.06 -24.78
CA SER A 41 -8.30 2.16 -26.03
C SER A 41 -8.28 0.86 -26.82
N THR A 42 -9.43 0.49 -27.39
CA THR A 42 -9.53 -0.62 -28.34
C THR A 42 -8.90 -0.28 -29.70
N GLN A 43 -8.74 1.01 -30.02
CA GLN A 43 -8.20 1.48 -31.30
C GLN A 43 -6.65 1.46 -31.28
N PRO A 44 -5.99 0.70 -32.18
CA PRO A 44 -4.53 0.62 -32.22
C PRO A 44 -3.84 1.96 -32.49
N SER A 45 -4.47 2.85 -33.26
CA SER A 45 -3.94 4.19 -33.56
C SER A 45 -3.81 5.05 -32.30
N LEU A 46 -4.76 4.94 -31.36
CA LEU A 46 -4.71 5.66 -30.09
C LEU A 46 -3.71 5.03 -29.12
N ARG A 47 -3.63 3.68 -29.07
CA ARG A 47 -2.61 3.00 -28.23
C ARG A 47 -1.18 3.39 -28.60
N ARG A 48 -0.89 3.60 -29.89
CA ARG A 48 0.44 4.06 -30.36
C ARG A 48 0.84 5.45 -29.86
N LEU A 49 -0.11 6.25 -29.35
CA LEU A 49 0.17 7.59 -28.80
C LEU A 49 0.55 7.54 -27.32
N GLU A 50 0.55 6.37 -26.68
CA GLU A 50 0.85 6.20 -25.26
C GLU A 50 2.22 6.81 -24.89
N SER A 51 3.29 6.46 -25.61
CA SER A 51 4.64 7.01 -25.38
C SER A 51 4.67 8.53 -25.57
N THR A 52 4.03 9.04 -26.61
CA THR A 52 3.95 10.49 -26.87
C THR A 52 3.22 11.23 -25.75
N PHE A 53 2.11 10.68 -25.24
CA PHE A 53 1.39 11.29 -24.14
C PHE A 53 2.16 11.24 -22.82
N LEU A 54 2.91 10.16 -22.57
CA LEU A 54 3.82 10.06 -21.43
C LEU A 54 4.89 11.15 -21.48
N GLU A 55 5.61 11.26 -22.60
CA GLU A 55 6.67 12.27 -22.79
C GLU A 55 6.15 13.69 -22.56
N ILE A 56 4.98 14.02 -23.13
CA ILE A 56 4.38 15.34 -22.94
C ILE A 56 3.94 15.53 -21.48
N ALA A 57 3.33 14.53 -20.85
CA ALA A 57 2.91 14.62 -19.46
C ALA A 57 4.11 14.90 -18.54
N GLU A 58 5.22 14.18 -18.69
CA GLU A 58 6.44 14.41 -17.92
C GLU A 58 7.02 15.82 -18.12
N GLN A 59 7.08 16.29 -19.36
CA GLN A 59 7.54 17.65 -19.67
C GLN A 59 6.65 18.71 -19.00
N GLN A 60 5.33 18.53 -19.04
CA GLN A 60 4.38 19.44 -18.41
C GLN A 60 4.44 19.35 -16.88
N ILE A 61 4.69 18.19 -16.29
CA ILE A 61 4.95 18.04 -14.85
C ILE A 61 6.17 18.86 -14.45
N LYS A 62 7.31 18.66 -15.13
CA LYS A 62 8.56 19.40 -14.87
C LYS A 62 8.35 20.92 -15.00
N SER A 63 7.64 21.35 -16.04
CA SER A 63 7.29 22.76 -16.26
C SER A 63 6.42 23.31 -15.12
N GLY A 64 5.33 22.61 -14.76
CA GLY A 64 4.38 23.03 -13.73
C GLY A 64 5.00 23.11 -12.33
N VAL A 65 5.91 22.18 -11.99
CA VAL A 65 6.68 22.26 -10.73
C VAL A 65 7.58 23.50 -10.72
N ARG A 66 8.29 23.76 -11.83
CA ARG A 66 9.19 24.92 -11.93
C ARG A 66 8.45 26.25 -11.82
N THR A 67 7.30 26.37 -12.47
CA THR A 67 6.52 27.62 -12.54
C THR A 67 5.50 27.78 -11.42
N HIS A 68 5.32 26.74 -10.59
CA HIS A 68 4.26 26.68 -9.57
C HIS A 68 2.84 26.84 -10.15
N ASP A 69 2.62 26.40 -11.38
CA ASP A 69 1.33 26.50 -12.06
C ASP A 69 0.38 25.35 -11.66
N ARG A 70 -0.75 25.68 -11.02
CA ARG A 70 -1.83 24.74 -10.65
C ARG A 70 -1.29 23.44 -10.03
N ILE A 71 -0.45 23.56 -9.00
CA ILE A 71 0.27 22.47 -8.34
C ILE A 71 -0.60 21.25 -8.01
N ILE A 72 -1.88 21.43 -7.63
CA ILE A 72 -2.77 20.31 -7.34
C ILE A 72 -3.03 19.44 -8.58
N ASP A 73 -3.25 20.04 -9.74
CA ASP A 73 -3.42 19.29 -10.99
C ASP A 73 -2.09 18.61 -11.39
N VAL A 74 -0.94 19.25 -11.12
CA VAL A 74 0.39 18.65 -11.34
C VAL A 74 0.58 17.41 -10.47
N ILE A 75 0.30 17.47 -9.16
CA ILE A 75 0.36 16.32 -8.25
C ILE A 75 -0.53 15.18 -8.75
N ARG A 76 -1.77 15.50 -9.16
CA ARG A 76 -2.69 14.50 -9.72
C ARG A 76 -2.16 13.87 -11.00
N GLY A 77 -1.55 14.66 -11.88
CA GLY A 77 -0.87 14.16 -13.07
C GLY A 77 0.27 13.19 -12.72
N MET A 78 1.10 13.54 -11.74
CA MET A 78 2.17 12.67 -11.24
C MET A 78 1.63 11.33 -10.71
N VAL A 79 0.54 11.36 -9.93
CA VAL A 79 -0.13 10.15 -9.41
C VAL A 79 -0.56 9.21 -10.53
N ILE A 80 -1.12 9.73 -11.62
CA ILE A 80 -1.51 8.91 -12.78
C ILE A 80 -0.28 8.30 -13.45
N VAL A 81 0.77 9.11 -13.66
CA VAL A 81 2.01 8.68 -14.31
C VAL A 81 2.76 7.64 -13.46
N VAL A 82 2.78 7.79 -12.13
CA VAL A 82 3.31 6.80 -11.19
C VAL A 82 2.59 5.46 -11.36
N ASN A 83 1.25 5.48 -11.40
CA ASN A 83 0.47 4.27 -11.59
C ASN A 83 0.75 3.63 -12.97
N PHE A 84 0.94 4.45 -14.01
CA PHE A 84 1.37 3.96 -15.32
C PHE A 84 2.75 3.29 -15.26
N TYR A 85 3.74 3.92 -14.61
CA TYR A 85 5.06 3.30 -14.42
C TYR A 85 4.99 1.97 -13.68
N TYR A 86 4.15 1.87 -12.64
CA TYR A 86 3.95 0.59 -11.98
C TYR A 86 3.34 -0.44 -12.93
N ILE A 87 2.27 -0.12 -13.66
CA ILE A 87 1.68 -1.04 -14.66
C ILE A 87 2.71 -1.49 -15.71
N LYS A 88 3.66 -0.63 -16.07
CA LYS A 88 4.77 -0.93 -16.99
C LYS A 88 6.01 -1.53 -16.31
N GLU A 89 5.94 -1.78 -15.02
CA GLU A 89 7.00 -2.36 -14.19
C GLU A 89 8.29 -1.51 -14.15
N GLU A 90 8.17 -0.20 -14.40
CA GLU A 90 9.24 0.79 -14.29
C GLU A 90 9.34 1.35 -12.86
N TYR A 91 9.58 0.44 -11.91
CA TYR A 91 9.47 0.68 -10.47
C TYR A 91 10.30 1.83 -9.93
N ASN A 92 11.57 1.93 -10.34
CA ASN A 92 12.46 2.99 -9.86
C ASN A 92 11.98 4.38 -10.30
N LEU A 93 11.38 4.48 -11.50
CA LEU A 93 10.78 5.72 -11.99
C LEU A 93 9.50 6.04 -11.22
N GLY A 94 8.64 5.04 -11.01
CA GLY A 94 7.44 5.18 -10.17
C GLY A 94 7.76 5.63 -8.75
N TYR A 95 8.72 4.98 -8.09
CA TYR A 95 9.18 5.30 -6.73
C TYR A 95 9.76 6.73 -6.65
N SER A 96 10.65 7.11 -7.56
CA SER A 96 11.21 8.46 -7.59
C SER A 96 10.12 9.52 -7.76
N MET A 97 9.14 9.27 -8.63
CA MET A 97 8.06 10.21 -8.88
C MET A 97 7.04 10.26 -7.74
N VAL A 98 6.71 9.15 -7.06
CA VAL A 98 5.82 9.17 -5.89
C VAL A 98 6.44 9.95 -4.73
N CYS A 99 7.74 9.81 -4.48
CA CYS A 99 8.44 10.60 -3.47
C CYS A 99 8.37 12.11 -3.78
N GLN A 100 8.54 12.49 -5.05
CA GLN A 100 8.39 13.88 -5.49
C GLN A 100 6.95 14.38 -5.30
N ALA A 101 5.94 13.56 -5.66
CA ALA A 101 4.54 13.90 -5.47
C ALA A 101 4.19 14.07 -3.98
N ALA A 102 4.69 13.19 -3.12
CA ALA A 102 4.51 13.26 -1.67
C ALA A 102 5.15 14.52 -1.08
N ARG A 103 6.39 14.85 -1.45
CA ARG A 103 7.06 16.09 -1.02
C ARG A 103 6.34 17.34 -1.51
N LEU A 104 5.81 17.32 -2.73
CA LEU A 104 5.02 18.43 -3.27
C LEU A 104 3.66 18.57 -2.57
N ALA A 105 3.03 17.45 -2.17
CA ALA A 105 1.82 17.46 -1.35
C ALA A 105 2.08 18.02 0.06
N ILE A 106 3.23 17.72 0.67
CA ILE A 106 3.67 18.34 1.92
C ILE A 106 3.87 19.84 1.75
N ALA A 107 4.60 20.27 0.70
CA ALA A 107 4.81 21.68 0.40
C ALA A 107 3.49 22.42 0.15
N ALA A 108 2.50 21.76 -0.45
CA ALA A 108 1.15 22.28 -0.65
C ALA A 108 0.23 22.17 0.60
N GLY A 109 0.75 21.70 1.74
CA GLY A 109 0.01 21.62 3.00
C GLY A 109 -1.10 20.58 3.04
N LEU A 110 -1.11 19.65 2.08
CA LEU A 110 -2.23 18.71 1.92
C LEU A 110 -2.30 17.65 3.03
N HIS A 111 -1.22 17.45 3.79
CA HIS A 111 -1.11 16.55 4.95
C HIS A 111 -1.65 17.15 6.25
N ARG A 112 -1.90 18.48 6.29
CA ARG A 112 -2.34 19.21 7.49
C ARG A 112 -3.62 20.02 7.25
N ILE A 113 -4.60 19.42 6.57
CA ILE A 113 -5.92 20.04 6.41
C ILE A 113 -6.69 19.86 7.73
N PRO A 114 -7.17 20.92 8.39
CA PRO A 114 -7.68 20.80 9.76
C PRO A 114 -9.10 20.25 9.86
N SER A 115 -9.89 20.31 8.78
CA SER A 115 -11.30 19.90 8.79
C SER A 115 -11.79 19.46 7.43
N SER A 116 -12.78 18.57 7.42
CA SER A 116 -13.54 18.10 6.25
C SER A 116 -14.52 19.16 5.79
N VAL A 117 -14.96 20.02 6.72
CA VAL A 117 -15.88 21.12 6.47
C VAL A 117 -15.08 22.31 5.97
N TRP A 118 -15.33 22.73 4.74
CA TRP A 118 -14.74 23.96 4.23
C TRP A 118 -15.32 25.17 4.95
N GLN A 119 -14.44 26.06 5.38
CA GLN A 119 -14.81 27.35 5.94
C GLN A 119 -14.20 28.48 5.09
N PRO A 120 -14.89 29.62 4.96
CA PRO A 120 -14.33 30.79 4.31
C PRO A 120 -13.00 31.20 4.95
N LYS A 121 -12.07 31.69 4.13
CA LYS A 121 -10.75 32.14 4.60
C LYS A 121 -10.89 33.14 5.75
N PRO A 122 -10.32 32.87 6.93
CA PRO A 122 -10.26 33.89 7.98
C PRO A 122 -9.43 35.08 7.49
N LYS A 123 -9.74 36.28 7.97
CA LYS A 123 -8.95 37.47 7.65
C LYS A 123 -7.54 37.31 8.22
N VAL A 124 -6.56 37.07 7.35
CA VAL A 124 -5.16 36.93 7.75
C VAL A 124 -4.56 38.31 7.97
N ASN A 125 -3.96 38.53 9.14
CA ASN A 125 -3.10 39.69 9.36
C ASN A 125 -1.72 39.38 8.75
N LEU A 126 -1.41 40.01 7.62
CA LEU A 126 -0.16 39.76 6.89
C LEU A 126 1.08 40.03 7.75
N ILE A 127 1.06 41.06 8.60
CA ILE A 127 2.19 41.37 9.48
C ILE A 127 2.41 40.21 10.46
N ALA A 128 1.35 39.76 11.13
CA ALA A 128 1.43 38.62 12.05
C ALA A 128 1.91 37.35 11.32
N SER A 129 1.32 37.03 10.17
CA SER A 129 1.68 35.82 9.39
C SER A 129 3.15 35.82 8.95
N TYR A 130 3.65 36.94 8.41
CA TYR A 130 5.06 37.05 8.00
C TYR A 130 6.05 37.09 9.17
N THR A 131 5.71 37.80 10.25
CA THR A 131 6.62 37.94 11.41
C THR A 131 6.70 36.67 12.25
N LEU A 132 5.59 35.95 12.42
CA LEU A 132 5.53 34.68 13.15
C LEU A 132 5.99 33.49 12.31
N ARG A 133 6.22 33.69 11.00
CA ARG A 133 6.53 32.61 10.05
C ARG A 133 5.51 31.48 10.14
N GLU A 134 4.23 31.83 10.27
CA GLU A 134 3.17 30.83 10.16
C GLU A 134 3.34 30.14 8.81
N GLY A 135 3.57 28.82 8.82
CA GLY A 135 4.03 28.06 7.66
C GLY A 135 3.17 28.32 6.43
N LEU A 136 3.67 29.14 5.50
CA LEU A 136 3.00 29.40 4.24
C LEU A 136 3.21 28.19 3.34
N TYR A 137 2.14 27.49 3.03
CA TYR A 137 2.15 26.42 2.04
C TYR A 137 2.27 26.98 0.62
N ALA A 138 2.78 26.17 -0.29
CA ALA A 138 2.97 26.51 -1.70
C ALA A 138 1.65 26.81 -2.45
N VAL A 139 0.51 26.48 -1.84
CA VAL A 139 -0.83 26.80 -2.36
C VAL A 139 -1.61 27.61 -1.33
N SER A 140 -2.28 28.66 -1.80
CA SER A 140 -3.25 29.42 -1.00
C SER A 140 -4.35 28.48 -0.47
N PRO A 141 -5.03 28.81 0.64
CA PRO A 141 -6.15 27.98 1.13
C PRO A 141 -7.25 27.85 0.06
N ALA A 142 -8.08 26.79 0.17
CA ALA A 142 -9.14 26.53 -0.80
C ALA A 142 -10.17 27.67 -0.82
N ASP A 143 -10.60 28.06 -2.02
CA ASP A 143 -11.57 29.14 -2.22
C ASP A 143 -13.03 28.67 -2.13
N ASP A 144 -13.26 27.37 -2.25
CA ASP A 144 -14.58 26.76 -2.29
C ASP A 144 -14.54 25.31 -1.77
N ILE A 145 -15.72 24.77 -1.50
CA ILE A 145 -15.94 23.42 -0.97
C ILE A 145 -15.36 22.34 -1.91
N MET A 146 -15.49 22.50 -3.23
CA MET A 146 -15.07 21.49 -4.20
C MET A 146 -13.54 21.44 -4.34
N THR A 147 -12.89 22.61 -4.30
CA THR A 147 -11.44 22.74 -4.23
C THR A 147 -10.91 22.15 -2.92
N HIS A 148 -11.62 22.34 -1.81
CA HIS A 148 -11.28 21.78 -0.50
C HIS A 148 -11.35 20.25 -0.50
N ALA A 149 -12.48 19.68 -0.92
CA ALA A 149 -12.69 18.24 -1.07
C ALA A 149 -11.63 17.61 -1.99
N SER A 150 -11.38 18.28 -3.12
CA SER A 150 -10.36 17.89 -4.10
C SER A 150 -8.96 17.75 -3.47
N ARG A 151 -8.59 18.63 -2.54
CA ARG A 151 -7.28 18.61 -1.87
C ARG A 151 -7.18 17.46 -0.87
N ILE A 152 -8.21 17.23 -0.05
CA ILE A 152 -8.28 16.09 0.87
C ILE A 152 -8.12 14.78 0.09
N LEU A 153 -8.90 14.60 -0.97
CA LEU A 153 -8.85 13.38 -1.78
C LEU A 153 -7.52 13.21 -2.50
N THR A 154 -6.90 14.29 -2.97
CA THR A 154 -5.57 14.24 -3.61
C THR A 154 -4.51 13.78 -2.61
N PHE A 155 -4.54 14.30 -1.39
CA PHE A 155 -3.62 13.87 -0.33
C PHE A 155 -3.68 12.35 -0.11
N TRP A 156 -4.89 11.81 0.10
CA TRP A 156 -5.05 10.41 0.44
C TRP A 156 -4.62 9.45 -0.67
N ILE A 157 -4.74 9.85 -1.93
CA ILE A 157 -4.25 9.03 -3.05
C ILE A 157 -2.73 9.03 -3.10
N VAL A 158 -2.09 10.17 -2.85
CA VAL A 158 -0.63 10.25 -2.76
C VAL A 158 -0.13 9.43 -1.56
N TYR A 159 -0.81 9.51 -0.41
CA TYR A 159 -0.51 8.70 0.77
C TYR A 159 -0.58 7.20 0.48
N VAL A 160 -1.65 6.74 -0.18
CA VAL A 160 -1.81 5.33 -0.56
C VAL A 160 -0.68 4.85 -1.48
N LEU A 161 -0.30 5.63 -2.50
CA LEU A 161 0.79 5.24 -3.40
C LEU A 161 2.16 5.22 -2.70
N ASP A 162 2.42 6.18 -1.82
CA ASP A 162 3.63 6.22 -1.00
C ASP A 162 3.70 4.99 -0.07
N ALA A 163 2.59 4.66 0.61
CA ALA A 163 2.48 3.50 1.47
C ALA A 163 2.66 2.17 0.71
N CYS A 164 2.00 1.99 -0.45
CA CYS A 164 2.21 0.81 -1.31
C CYS A 164 3.70 0.62 -1.64
N SER A 165 4.38 1.70 -2.01
CA SER A 165 5.79 1.67 -2.40
C SER A 165 6.70 1.35 -1.21
N ALA A 166 6.46 2.02 -0.07
CA ALA A 166 7.21 1.81 1.15
C ALA A 166 7.12 0.36 1.64
N ILE A 167 5.92 -0.23 1.60
CA ILE A 167 5.72 -1.63 1.99
C ILE A 167 6.38 -2.57 0.97
N ALA A 168 6.09 -2.40 -0.33
CA ALA A 168 6.60 -3.27 -1.39
C ALA A 168 8.13 -3.38 -1.44
N TYR A 169 8.83 -2.25 -1.26
CA TYR A 169 10.30 -2.21 -1.31
C TYR A 169 10.96 -2.30 0.06
N GLN A 170 10.16 -2.40 1.12
CA GLN A 170 10.65 -2.29 2.49
C GLN A 170 11.47 -1.00 2.72
N TYR A 171 10.99 0.12 2.16
CA TYR A 171 11.53 1.46 2.38
C TYR A 171 10.70 2.26 3.38
N ASP A 172 11.25 3.37 3.87
CA ASP A 172 10.51 4.26 4.76
C ASP A 172 9.53 5.12 3.96
N PRO A 173 8.28 5.27 4.44
CA PRO A 173 7.31 6.16 3.82
C PRO A 173 7.75 7.62 3.96
N VAL A 174 7.33 8.46 3.02
CA VAL A 174 7.56 9.92 3.11
C VAL A 174 6.69 10.53 4.20
N PHE A 175 5.47 10.02 4.39
CA PHE A 175 4.55 10.52 5.40
C PHE A 175 4.74 9.79 6.74
N ASN A 176 4.95 10.57 7.82
CA ASN A 176 4.80 10.09 9.18
C ASN A 176 3.33 10.22 9.59
N ILE A 177 2.72 9.13 10.04
CA ILE A 177 1.31 9.10 10.45
C ILE A 177 0.96 10.17 11.51
N ASN A 178 1.91 10.48 12.40
CA ASN A 178 1.70 11.43 13.49
C ASN A 178 1.71 12.89 13.01
N ASP A 179 2.26 13.16 11.82
CA ASP A 179 2.29 14.49 11.21
C ASP A 179 1.05 14.78 10.35
N VAL A 180 0.23 13.76 10.09
CA VAL A 180 -0.95 13.84 9.24
C VAL A 180 -2.17 14.23 10.08
N THR A 181 -2.66 15.45 9.88
CA THR A 181 -3.90 15.93 10.50
C THR A 181 -5.06 16.03 9.52
N THR A 182 -4.81 15.79 8.22
CA THR A 182 -5.86 15.76 7.20
C THR A 182 -6.93 14.73 7.58
N PRO A 183 -8.23 15.10 7.55
CA PRO A 183 -9.31 14.20 7.93
C PRO A 183 -9.46 13.07 6.92
N LEU A 184 -9.96 11.93 7.39
CA LEU A 184 -10.19 10.75 6.56
C LEU A 184 -11.12 11.08 5.36
N PRO A 185 -10.87 10.50 4.17
CA PRO A 185 -11.60 10.87 2.98
C PRO A 185 -13.03 10.34 3.03
N ARG A 186 -13.99 11.20 2.65
CA ARG A 186 -15.38 10.81 2.38
C ARG A 186 -15.66 10.68 0.87
N PRO A 187 -16.72 9.96 0.46
CA PRO A 187 -17.17 9.98 -0.94
C PRO A 187 -17.31 11.41 -1.45
N TYR A 188 -16.95 11.64 -2.71
CA TYR A 188 -16.96 12.99 -3.30
C TYR A 188 -18.31 13.70 -3.12
N ASP A 189 -19.41 12.96 -3.34
CA ASP A 189 -20.78 13.48 -3.23
C ASP A 189 -21.14 13.97 -1.83
N HIS A 190 -20.49 13.45 -0.77
CA HIS A 190 -20.74 13.92 0.59
C HIS A 190 -20.26 15.36 0.78
N TYR A 191 -19.22 15.79 0.07
CA TYR A 191 -18.78 17.18 0.09
C TYR A 191 -19.72 18.06 -0.73
N THR A 192 -20.11 17.62 -1.92
CA THR A 192 -21.05 18.34 -2.80
C THR A 192 -22.40 18.58 -2.11
N LEU A 193 -22.89 17.59 -1.37
CA LEU A 193 -24.17 17.62 -0.67
C LEU A 193 -24.08 18.20 0.75
N GLY A 194 -22.88 18.58 1.22
CA GLY A 194 -22.69 19.12 2.58
C GLY A 194 -22.97 18.12 3.72
N LEU A 195 -22.76 16.83 3.48
CA LEU A 195 -22.97 15.74 4.46
C LEU A 195 -21.76 15.51 5.39
N VAL A 196 -20.63 16.17 5.08
CA VAL A 196 -19.43 16.18 5.92
C VAL A 196 -19.61 17.12 7.12
N SER A 197 -19.02 16.74 8.25
CA SER A 197 -19.15 17.42 9.52
C SER A 197 -17.83 17.40 10.29
N ILE A 198 -17.72 18.22 11.34
CA ILE A 198 -16.52 18.24 12.20
C ILE A 198 -16.31 16.90 12.92
N GLN A 199 -17.35 16.09 13.09
CA GLN A 199 -17.24 14.73 13.63
C GLN A 199 -16.49 13.78 12.70
N ASP A 200 -16.33 14.14 11.43
CA ASP A 200 -15.54 13.39 10.45
C ASP A 200 -14.03 13.72 10.56
N ASP A 201 -13.64 14.71 11.37
CA ASP A 201 -12.26 15.22 11.48
C ASP A 201 -11.39 14.36 12.39
N VAL A 202 -11.40 13.07 12.12
CA VAL A 202 -10.62 12.06 12.82
C VAL A 202 -9.31 11.84 12.05
N PRO A 203 -8.13 11.98 12.67
CA PRO A 203 -6.86 11.73 12.01
C PRO A 203 -6.65 10.22 11.80
N ILE A 204 -5.86 9.84 10.81
CA ILE A 204 -5.57 8.41 10.54
C ILE A 204 -4.88 7.71 11.72
N SER A 205 -4.09 8.44 12.52
CA SER A 205 -3.46 7.90 13.73
C SER A 205 -4.45 7.41 14.78
N SER A 206 -5.73 7.81 14.70
CA SER A 206 -6.77 7.37 15.61
C SER A 206 -7.04 5.87 15.55
N ILE A 207 -6.66 5.18 14.46
CA ILE A 207 -6.83 3.73 14.32
C ILE A 207 -5.91 2.95 15.29
N LEU A 208 -4.91 3.64 15.84
CA LEU A 208 -3.95 3.11 16.81
C LEU A 208 -4.29 3.54 18.25
N ALA A 209 -5.43 4.22 18.45
CA ALA A 209 -5.89 4.66 19.75
C ALA A 209 -6.65 3.55 20.48
N ASP A 210 -6.37 3.41 21.78
CA ASP A 210 -7.08 2.50 22.68
C ASP A 210 -7.57 3.30 23.91
N PRO A 211 -8.90 3.46 24.11
CA PRO A 211 -9.98 2.92 23.29
C PRO A 211 -10.08 3.60 21.91
N PRO A 212 -10.76 2.97 20.92
CA PRO A 212 -10.96 3.55 19.60
C PRO A 212 -11.60 4.93 19.70
N THR A 213 -11.09 5.87 18.90
CA THR A 213 -11.69 7.22 18.85
C THR A 213 -13.11 7.12 18.30
N PRO A 214 -14.14 7.64 19.00
CA PRO A 214 -15.50 7.65 18.50
C PRO A 214 -15.57 8.36 17.15
N GLY A 215 -16.16 7.70 16.16
CA GLY A 215 -16.30 8.22 14.81
C GLY A 215 -17.49 7.59 14.10
N ARG A 216 -17.79 8.08 12.90
CA ARG A 216 -18.78 7.41 12.04
C ARG A 216 -18.25 6.02 11.65
N PRO A 217 -19.12 5.01 11.51
CA PRO A 217 -18.73 3.69 11.02
C PRO A 217 -18.01 3.77 9.68
N ASP A 218 -17.05 2.88 9.46
CA ASP A 218 -16.39 2.73 8.17
C ASP A 218 -17.31 1.96 7.22
N ASP A 219 -17.96 2.67 6.29
CA ASP A 219 -18.91 2.10 5.34
C ASP A 219 -18.38 2.07 3.89
N ASN A 220 -17.17 2.57 3.67
CA ASN A 220 -16.58 2.74 2.34
C ASN A 220 -15.31 1.89 2.19
N TYR A 221 -15.26 1.07 1.13
CA TYR A 221 -14.09 0.27 0.73
C TYR A 221 -12.78 1.06 0.77
N HIS A 222 -12.75 2.27 0.20
CA HIS A 222 -11.52 3.05 0.13
C HIS A 222 -10.98 3.47 1.50
N LEU A 223 -11.89 3.73 2.44
CA LEU A 223 -11.53 4.09 3.81
C LEU A 223 -11.02 2.88 4.59
N ILE A 224 -11.72 1.74 4.48
CA ILE A 224 -11.31 0.47 5.10
C ILE A 224 -9.93 0.06 4.55
N ARG A 225 -9.71 0.19 3.23
CA ARG A 225 -8.44 -0.09 2.57
C ARG A 225 -7.32 0.78 3.11
N LEU A 226 -7.55 2.09 3.23
CA LEU A 226 -6.58 3.05 3.77
C LEU A 226 -6.16 2.69 5.20
N LYS A 227 -7.12 2.32 6.05
CA LYS A 227 -6.85 1.91 7.44
C LYS A 227 -6.07 0.60 7.50
N ALA A 228 -6.49 -0.42 6.74
CA ALA A 228 -5.78 -1.71 6.64
C ALA A 228 -4.32 -1.51 6.18
N MET A 229 -4.10 -0.68 5.16
CA MET A 229 -2.74 -0.34 4.71
C MET A 229 -1.90 0.36 5.77
N THR A 230 -2.52 1.21 6.58
CA THR A 230 -1.81 1.91 7.64
C THR A 230 -1.39 0.95 8.75
N PHE A 231 -2.19 -0.06 9.07
CA PHE A 231 -1.77 -1.15 9.97
C PHE A 231 -0.56 -1.91 9.43
N GLN A 232 -0.52 -2.22 8.12
CA GLN A 232 0.65 -2.85 7.50
C GLN A 232 1.90 -1.99 7.64
N LEU A 233 1.78 -0.69 7.38
CA LEU A 233 2.88 0.26 7.46
C LEU A 233 3.46 0.33 8.88
N GLU A 234 2.61 0.41 9.90
CA GLU A 234 3.05 0.41 11.29
C GLU A 234 3.68 -0.92 11.71
N ALA A 235 3.11 -2.05 11.28
CA ALA A 235 3.68 -3.38 11.56
C ALA A 235 5.07 -3.52 10.93
N ALA A 236 5.25 -3.07 9.69
CA ALA A 236 6.55 -3.04 9.03
C ALA A 236 7.53 -2.08 9.71
N ARG A 237 7.06 -0.91 10.17
CA ARG A 237 7.88 0.09 10.87
C ARG A 237 8.48 -0.44 12.18
N LEU A 238 7.74 -1.25 12.94
CA LEU A 238 8.23 -1.83 14.20
C LEU A 238 9.54 -2.61 14.03
N ARG A 239 9.80 -3.18 12.85
CA ARG A 239 11.04 -3.93 12.58
C ARG A 239 12.28 -3.05 12.38
N ARG A 240 12.07 -1.77 12.06
CA ARG A 240 13.15 -0.82 11.72
C ARG A 240 13.48 0.17 12.82
N VAL A 241 12.58 0.33 13.78
CA VAL A 241 12.83 1.19 14.93
C VAL A 241 13.65 0.48 16.00
N LYS A 242 14.24 1.28 16.88
CA LYS A 242 15.04 0.78 18.01
C LYS A 242 14.14 -0.06 18.92
N PRO A 243 14.57 -1.27 19.33
CA PRO A 243 13.85 -2.12 20.28
C PRO A 243 13.45 -1.39 21.55
N GLU A 244 12.24 -1.68 22.03
CA GLU A 244 11.77 -1.28 23.37
C GLU A 244 12.54 -2.01 24.46
N VAL A 245 12.78 -3.32 24.22
CA VAL A 245 13.48 -4.18 25.16
C VAL A 245 14.83 -4.58 24.57
N PHE A 246 15.88 -4.33 25.34
CA PHE A 246 17.22 -4.81 25.03
C PHE A 246 17.46 -6.12 25.78
N ASN A 247 17.65 -7.21 25.05
CA ASN A 247 17.99 -8.51 25.63
C ASN A 247 19.25 -9.02 24.94
N GLU A 248 20.37 -9.10 25.66
CA GLU A 248 21.67 -9.50 25.11
C GLU A 248 21.62 -10.85 24.38
N ALA A 249 20.84 -11.83 24.85
CA ALA A 249 20.71 -13.13 24.19
C ALA A 249 19.91 -13.07 22.87
N ILE A 250 18.97 -12.13 22.77
CA ILE A 250 18.21 -11.84 21.53
C ILE A 250 19.06 -10.97 20.59
N MET A 251 19.86 -10.06 21.17
CA MET A 251 20.72 -9.13 20.44
C MET A 251 22.01 -9.78 19.92
N SER A 252 22.48 -10.85 20.55
CA SER A 252 23.66 -11.63 20.16
C SER A 252 23.43 -12.52 18.94
N GLN A 253 22.19 -12.65 18.48
CA GLN A 253 21.89 -13.30 17.20
C GLN A 253 22.39 -12.40 16.06
N ALA A 254 23.16 -13.00 15.15
CA ALA A 254 24.05 -12.36 14.18
C ALA A 254 23.42 -11.36 13.18
N ARG A 255 22.08 -11.30 13.06
CA ARG A 255 21.40 -10.45 12.08
C ARG A 255 20.78 -9.19 12.70
N GLY A 256 20.60 -8.18 11.84
CA GLY A 256 19.99 -6.89 12.17
C GLY A 256 18.57 -6.99 12.75
N LEU A 257 18.04 -5.85 13.20
CA LEU A 257 16.74 -5.74 13.90
C LEU A 257 15.56 -6.32 13.09
N GLU A 258 15.63 -6.25 11.77
CA GLU A 258 14.54 -6.60 10.85
C GLU A 258 14.23 -8.11 10.77
N SER A 259 15.20 -8.95 11.14
CA SER A 259 15.05 -10.41 11.11
C SER A 259 14.29 -10.99 12.29
N ARG A 260 14.02 -10.17 13.30
CA ARG A 260 13.63 -10.61 14.63
C ARG A 260 12.11 -10.62 14.82
N ALA A 261 11.65 -11.43 15.75
CA ALA A 261 10.24 -11.47 16.10
C ALA A 261 9.85 -10.16 16.82
N THR A 262 8.94 -9.38 16.24
CA THR A 262 8.61 -8.04 16.78
C THR A 262 8.00 -8.10 18.19
N HIS A 263 7.28 -9.18 18.52
CA HIS A 263 6.75 -9.41 19.86
C HIS A 263 7.81 -9.57 20.94
N MET A 264 9.05 -9.93 20.57
CA MET A 264 10.18 -10.05 21.51
C MET A 264 10.94 -8.74 21.67
N THR A 265 11.09 -7.95 20.59
CA THR A 265 11.87 -6.70 20.60
C THR A 265 11.03 -5.47 20.97
N HIS A 266 9.72 -5.51 20.68
CA HIS A 266 8.76 -4.44 20.90
C HIS A 266 7.46 -4.99 21.52
N PRO A 267 7.50 -5.64 22.70
CA PRO A 267 6.34 -6.31 23.27
C PRO A 267 5.15 -5.37 23.51
N GLU A 268 5.39 -4.11 23.90
CA GLU A 268 4.31 -3.15 24.17
C GLU A 268 3.68 -2.65 22.87
N SER A 269 4.50 -2.15 21.93
CA SER A 269 3.99 -1.70 20.64
C SER A 269 3.37 -2.84 19.82
N HIS A 270 3.94 -4.04 19.86
CA HIS A 270 3.37 -5.22 19.20
C HIS A 270 2.00 -5.56 19.79
N GLY A 271 1.90 -5.66 21.12
CA GLY A 271 0.63 -5.98 21.79
C GLY A 271 -0.45 -4.94 21.50
N ARG A 272 -0.10 -3.65 21.55
CA ARG A 272 -1.02 -2.56 21.22
C ARG A 272 -1.48 -2.61 19.77
N LEU A 273 -0.56 -2.79 18.82
CA LEU A 273 -0.88 -2.82 17.40
C LEU A 273 -1.76 -4.03 17.04
N ARG A 274 -1.44 -5.21 17.61
CA ARG A 274 -2.28 -6.42 17.49
C ARG A 274 -3.69 -6.15 18.01
N HIS A 275 -3.83 -5.59 19.21
CA HIS A 275 -5.13 -5.29 19.80
C HIS A 275 -5.95 -4.31 18.93
N CYS A 276 -5.32 -3.23 18.45
CA CYS A 276 -6.00 -2.27 17.57
C CYS A 276 -6.46 -2.93 16.25
N LEU A 277 -5.65 -3.85 15.71
CA LEU A 277 -5.97 -4.60 14.51
C LEU A 277 -7.13 -5.58 14.72
N GLU A 278 -7.18 -6.28 15.86
CA GLU A 278 -8.31 -7.13 16.28
C GLU A 278 -9.60 -6.31 16.38
N VAL A 279 -9.55 -5.19 17.10
CA VAL A 279 -10.70 -4.28 17.23
C VAL A 279 -11.15 -3.76 15.87
N PHE A 280 -10.21 -3.41 14.97
CA PHE A 280 -10.55 -3.01 13.61
C PHE A 280 -11.28 -4.12 12.85
N CYS A 281 -10.81 -5.37 12.92
CA CYS A 281 -11.46 -6.52 12.30
C CYS A 281 -12.89 -6.76 12.82
N ASP A 282 -13.08 -6.65 14.14
CA ASP A 282 -14.40 -6.85 14.78
C ASP A 282 -15.44 -5.81 14.34
N HIS A 283 -14.99 -4.59 14.04
CA HIS A 283 -15.83 -3.47 13.63
C HIS A 283 -16.05 -3.39 12.11
N LEU A 284 -15.46 -4.28 11.30
CA LEU A 284 -15.69 -4.29 9.86
C LEU A 284 -17.17 -4.52 9.53
N PRO A 285 -17.71 -3.88 8.49
CA PRO A 285 -19.03 -4.21 7.97
C PRO A 285 -19.10 -5.67 7.54
N PRO A 286 -20.27 -6.34 7.64
CA PRO A 286 -20.42 -7.75 7.29
C PRO A 286 -19.88 -8.12 5.90
N ALA A 287 -19.97 -7.21 4.92
CA ALA A 287 -19.48 -7.42 3.56
C ALA A 287 -17.95 -7.53 3.44
N PHE A 288 -17.20 -7.08 4.44
CA PHE A 288 -15.72 -7.08 4.48
C PHE A 288 -15.16 -8.00 5.57
N ARG A 289 -16.00 -8.69 6.34
CA ARG A 289 -15.54 -9.61 7.39
C ARG A 289 -14.99 -10.89 6.78
N CYS A 290 -13.86 -11.33 7.32
CA CYS A 290 -13.30 -12.64 7.02
C CYS A 290 -14.00 -13.72 7.86
N PRO A 291 -13.96 -14.99 7.43
CA PRO A 291 -14.57 -16.08 8.20
C PRO A 291 -13.81 -16.38 9.50
N TRP A 292 -12.55 -15.97 9.60
CA TRP A 292 -11.72 -16.20 10.78
C TRP A 292 -11.98 -15.13 11.84
N SER A 293 -12.23 -15.56 13.07
CA SER A 293 -12.31 -14.66 14.23
C SER A 293 -10.96 -14.05 14.57
N GLN A 294 -9.87 -14.80 14.39
CA GLN A 294 -8.49 -14.35 14.62
C GLN A 294 -7.58 -14.87 13.53
N TRP A 295 -6.63 -14.04 13.10
CA TRP A 295 -5.74 -14.32 11.98
C TRP A 295 -4.46 -15.06 12.36
N ASP A 296 -4.04 -14.98 13.61
CA ASP A 296 -2.75 -15.46 14.09
C ASP A 296 -2.84 -16.61 15.11
N GLU A 297 -4.06 -17.01 15.47
CA GLU A 297 -4.32 -18.17 16.34
C GLU A 297 -4.61 -19.43 15.53
N GLU A 298 -4.26 -20.57 16.12
CA GLU A 298 -4.56 -21.90 15.57
C GLU A 298 -6.08 -22.05 15.47
N GLY A 299 -6.60 -22.15 14.25
CA GLY A 299 -8.01 -22.43 14.03
C GLY A 299 -8.28 -23.93 14.09
N SER A 300 -9.49 -24.33 14.49
CA SER A 300 -9.93 -25.74 14.36
C SER A 300 -10.19 -26.17 12.90
N GLU A 301 -9.90 -25.31 11.94
CA GLU A 301 -10.16 -25.52 10.52
C GLU A 301 -9.01 -26.32 9.91
N THR A 302 -9.15 -27.65 9.91
CA THR A 302 -8.25 -28.56 9.17
C THR A 302 -8.36 -28.41 7.66
N ALA A 303 -9.41 -27.74 7.16
CA ALA A 303 -9.64 -27.44 5.76
C ALA A 303 -9.98 -25.95 5.56
N LEU A 304 -9.29 -25.31 4.62
CA LEU A 304 -9.51 -23.92 4.25
C LEU A 304 -10.96 -23.73 3.74
N PRO A 305 -11.73 -22.77 4.27
CA PRO A 305 -13.13 -22.59 3.87
C PRO A 305 -13.22 -22.22 2.38
N ARG A 306 -14.23 -22.71 1.66
CA ARG A 306 -14.58 -22.16 0.35
C ARG A 306 -15.04 -20.73 0.54
N MET A 307 -14.15 -19.79 0.25
CA MET A 307 -14.44 -18.37 0.38
C MET A 307 -15.30 -17.91 -0.80
N ALA A 308 -16.36 -17.16 -0.50
CA ALA A 308 -17.15 -16.45 -1.48
C ALA A 308 -17.25 -15.01 -1.01
N MET A 309 -16.37 -14.15 -1.54
CA MET A 309 -16.33 -12.73 -1.20
C MET A 309 -16.14 -11.89 -2.46
N SER A 310 -16.50 -10.61 -2.37
CA SER A 310 -16.23 -9.66 -3.46
C SER A 310 -14.73 -9.43 -3.60
N ARG A 311 -14.28 -8.99 -4.78
CA ARG A 311 -12.90 -8.59 -5.03
C ARG A 311 -12.39 -7.56 -4.02
N GLN A 312 -13.24 -6.58 -3.66
CA GLN A 312 -12.92 -5.55 -2.67
C GLN A 312 -12.68 -6.17 -1.29
N ALA A 313 -13.53 -7.09 -0.85
CA ALA A 313 -13.35 -7.82 0.41
C ALA A 313 -12.10 -8.72 0.39
N ALA A 314 -11.78 -9.33 -0.75
CA ALA A 314 -10.55 -10.10 -0.91
C ALA A 314 -9.31 -9.21 -0.75
N ILE A 315 -9.29 -8.02 -1.35
CA ILE A 315 -8.20 -7.05 -1.17
C ILE A 315 -8.07 -6.64 0.30
N ILE A 316 -9.18 -6.27 0.96
CA ILE A 316 -9.13 -5.93 2.39
C ILE A 316 -8.55 -7.09 3.22
N SER A 317 -8.98 -8.32 2.92
CA SER A 317 -8.48 -9.53 3.59
C SER A 317 -6.98 -9.73 3.36
N VAL A 318 -6.47 -9.51 2.14
CA VAL A 318 -5.03 -9.59 1.85
C VAL A 318 -4.26 -8.56 2.68
N LEU A 319 -4.73 -7.32 2.76
CA LEU A 319 -4.03 -6.25 3.49
C LEU A 319 -4.02 -6.48 5.00
N ILE A 320 -5.15 -6.94 5.57
CA ILE A 320 -5.24 -7.30 6.98
C ILE A 320 -4.35 -8.49 7.28
N GLY A 321 -4.44 -9.55 6.48
CA GLY A 321 -3.60 -10.73 6.64
C GLY A 321 -2.12 -10.39 6.57
N ASP A 322 -1.70 -9.57 5.62
CA ASP A 322 -0.32 -9.12 5.55
C ASP A 322 0.09 -8.25 6.76
N ALA A 323 -0.80 -7.42 7.33
CA ALA A 323 -0.48 -6.71 8.58
C ALA A 323 -0.17 -7.69 9.73
N TYR A 324 -0.95 -8.77 9.87
CA TYR A 324 -0.65 -9.85 10.82
C TYR A 324 0.64 -10.59 10.46
N LEU A 325 0.90 -10.81 9.17
CA LEU A 325 2.13 -11.43 8.68
C LEU A 325 3.34 -10.59 9.08
N GLN A 326 3.31 -9.28 8.86
CA GLN A 326 4.36 -8.34 9.27
C GLN A 326 4.53 -8.27 10.79
N LEU A 327 3.48 -8.48 11.59
CA LEU A 327 3.59 -8.58 13.04
C LEU A 327 4.32 -9.86 13.46
N TRP A 328 3.97 -11.00 12.89
CA TRP A 328 4.41 -12.31 13.39
C TRP A 328 5.63 -12.92 12.71
N ASN A 329 5.93 -12.55 11.46
CA ASN A 329 6.95 -13.20 10.64
C ASN A 329 8.34 -13.13 11.30
N VAL A 330 8.89 -14.27 11.70
CA VAL A 330 10.30 -14.36 12.11
C VAL A 330 11.14 -14.55 10.85
N LYS A 331 12.06 -13.61 10.55
CA LYS A 331 12.91 -13.72 9.34
C LYS A 331 14.26 -14.39 9.62
N LEU A 332 14.19 -15.58 10.21
CA LEU A 332 15.30 -16.52 10.42
C LEU A 332 14.91 -17.85 9.77
N LEU A 333 15.85 -18.57 9.18
CA LEU A 333 15.59 -19.84 8.51
C LEU A 333 15.21 -20.91 9.54
N ASP A 334 16.01 -21.07 10.60
CA ASP A 334 15.89 -22.16 11.59
C ASP A 334 14.76 -21.97 12.61
N ALA A 335 14.25 -20.74 12.73
CA ALA A 335 13.23 -20.40 13.72
C ALA A 335 11.84 -20.91 13.33
N GLU A 336 11.12 -21.39 14.34
CA GLU A 336 9.69 -21.68 14.21
C GLU A 336 8.90 -20.39 13.94
N ASN A 337 7.99 -20.43 12.96
CA ASN A 337 7.22 -19.27 12.52
C ASN A 337 5.70 -19.56 12.53
N THR A 338 5.25 -20.36 13.49
CA THR A 338 3.90 -20.96 13.56
C THR A 338 2.76 -19.96 13.38
N ARG A 339 2.79 -18.81 14.08
CA ARG A 339 1.73 -17.79 13.94
C ARG A 339 1.70 -17.16 12.55
N ALA A 340 2.86 -16.85 11.97
CA ALA A 340 2.90 -16.33 10.60
C ALA A 340 2.49 -17.40 9.58
N LEU A 341 2.75 -18.67 9.85
CA LEU A 341 2.31 -19.78 9.02
C LEU A 341 0.78 -19.88 8.99
N PHE A 342 0.11 -19.75 10.14
CA PHE A 342 -1.36 -19.70 10.18
C PHE A 342 -1.93 -18.58 9.31
N VAL A 343 -1.36 -17.38 9.42
CA VAL A 343 -1.74 -16.22 8.59
C VAL A 343 -1.48 -16.49 7.10
N ALA A 344 -0.30 -17.01 6.76
CA ALA A 344 0.10 -17.32 5.39
C ALA A 344 -0.87 -18.30 4.72
N ARG A 345 -1.25 -19.38 5.41
CA ARG A 345 -2.21 -20.37 4.89
C ARG A 345 -3.62 -19.80 4.72
N ARG A 346 -4.05 -18.90 5.60
CA ARG A 346 -5.29 -18.13 5.42
C ARG A 346 -5.21 -17.23 4.17
N LEU A 347 -4.08 -16.56 3.96
CA LEU A 347 -3.84 -15.75 2.76
C LEU A 347 -3.86 -16.59 1.48
N VAL A 348 -3.33 -17.83 1.48
CA VAL A 348 -3.44 -18.77 0.32
C VAL A 348 -4.90 -18.94 -0.10
N SER A 349 -5.83 -19.05 0.86
CA SER A 349 -7.28 -19.15 0.55
C SER A 349 -7.82 -17.90 -0.15
N VAL A 350 -7.36 -16.73 0.28
CA VAL A 350 -7.77 -15.45 -0.31
C VAL A 350 -7.15 -15.28 -1.70
N ILE A 351 -5.90 -15.71 -1.90
CA ILE A 351 -5.19 -15.68 -3.19
C ILE A 351 -5.96 -16.45 -4.26
N CYS A 352 -6.54 -17.60 -3.90
CA CYS A 352 -7.38 -18.39 -4.81
C CYS A 352 -8.58 -17.62 -5.39
N LEU A 353 -9.05 -16.56 -4.75
CA LEU A 353 -10.18 -15.76 -5.25
C LEU A 353 -9.82 -14.88 -6.44
N PHE A 354 -8.53 -14.61 -6.64
CA PHE A 354 -8.04 -13.79 -7.75
C PHE A 354 -7.76 -14.61 -9.02
N THR A 355 -7.89 -15.95 -8.94
CA THR A 355 -7.58 -16.84 -10.07
C THR A 355 -8.67 -16.79 -11.14
N GLY A 356 -8.62 -15.79 -12.02
CA GLY A 356 -9.58 -15.60 -13.11
C GLY A 356 -9.78 -14.15 -13.54
N GLU A 357 -9.21 -13.19 -12.81
CA GLU A 357 -9.33 -11.77 -13.14
C GLU A 357 -8.06 -11.23 -13.78
N SER A 358 -8.20 -10.37 -14.79
CA SER A 358 -7.08 -9.58 -15.31
C SER A 358 -6.76 -8.44 -14.34
N LEU A 359 -5.48 -8.26 -14.03
CA LEU A 359 -5.04 -7.12 -13.23
C LEU A 359 -5.05 -5.86 -14.11
N THR A 360 -5.54 -4.75 -13.56
CA THR A 360 -5.89 -3.53 -14.31
C THR A 360 -5.30 -2.27 -13.69
N SER A 361 -4.58 -2.38 -12.57
CA SER A 361 -4.03 -1.24 -11.84
C SER A 361 -2.63 -1.52 -11.28
N GLY A 362 -1.84 -0.47 -11.03
CA GLY A 362 -0.56 -0.61 -10.34
C GLY A 362 -0.71 -1.06 -8.87
N PHE A 363 -1.91 -1.00 -8.30
CA PHE A 363 -2.19 -1.57 -6.98
C PHE A 363 -2.15 -3.10 -6.99
N ASP A 364 -2.47 -3.72 -8.12
CA ASP A 364 -2.44 -5.17 -8.27
C ASP A 364 -1.02 -5.74 -8.14
N LEU A 365 -0.02 -4.98 -8.60
CA LEU A 365 1.40 -5.31 -8.41
C LEU A 365 1.81 -5.29 -6.95
N PHE A 366 1.28 -4.34 -6.17
CA PHE A 366 1.49 -4.31 -4.74
C PHE A 366 0.95 -5.59 -4.08
N ILE A 367 -0.24 -6.06 -4.47
CA ILE A 367 -0.80 -7.33 -3.98
C ILE A 367 0.11 -8.52 -4.32
N ILE A 368 0.75 -8.53 -5.50
CA ILE A 368 1.72 -9.58 -5.89
C ILE A 368 2.95 -9.61 -4.99
N THR A 369 3.42 -8.45 -4.50
CA THR A 369 4.55 -8.43 -3.55
C THR A 369 4.21 -9.14 -2.24
N ILE A 370 2.95 -9.02 -1.78
CA ILE A 370 2.44 -9.73 -0.61
C ILE A 370 2.39 -11.25 -0.90
N TRP A 371 1.92 -11.66 -2.08
CA TRP A 371 1.89 -13.09 -2.45
C TRP A 371 3.29 -13.69 -2.49
N ASN A 372 4.28 -12.94 -2.97
CA ASN A 372 5.67 -13.37 -2.93
C ASN A 372 6.19 -13.52 -1.50
N GLU A 373 5.82 -12.63 -0.56
CA GLU A 373 6.18 -12.80 0.85
C GLU A 373 5.54 -14.04 1.47
N VAL A 374 4.26 -14.30 1.17
CA VAL A 374 3.58 -15.54 1.57
C VAL A 374 4.33 -16.77 1.05
N ALA A 375 4.70 -16.79 -0.24
CA ALA A 375 5.48 -17.87 -0.83
C ALA A 375 6.84 -18.07 -0.14
N MET A 376 7.54 -16.99 0.21
CA MET A 376 8.82 -17.08 0.91
C MET A 376 8.69 -17.65 2.32
N ILE A 377 7.63 -17.32 3.05
CA ILE A 377 7.36 -17.89 4.37
C ILE A 377 7.06 -19.38 4.27
N LEU A 378 6.19 -19.78 3.32
CA LEU A 378 5.85 -21.18 3.09
C LEU A 378 7.09 -21.99 2.67
N LEU A 379 7.87 -21.49 1.71
CA LEU A 379 9.09 -22.16 1.22
C LEU A 379 10.11 -22.39 2.35
N ARG A 380 10.36 -21.37 3.17
CA ARG A 380 11.27 -21.48 4.31
C ARG A 380 10.80 -22.54 5.30
N GLU A 381 9.50 -22.59 5.58
CA GLU A 381 8.94 -23.58 6.49
C GLU A 381 9.01 -25.00 5.93
N VAL A 382 8.73 -25.19 4.63
CA VAL A 382 8.94 -26.48 3.94
C VAL A 382 10.37 -26.97 4.14
N LYS A 383 11.36 -26.09 3.91
CA LYS A 383 12.79 -26.45 4.04
C LYS A 383 13.19 -26.70 5.49
N ARG A 384 12.64 -25.97 6.46
CA ARG A 384 12.86 -26.20 7.89
C ARG A 384 12.32 -27.56 8.33
N LEU A 385 11.07 -27.90 7.96
CA LEU A 385 10.45 -29.19 8.28
C LEU A 385 11.18 -30.36 7.63
N GLN A 386 11.60 -30.23 6.37
CA GLN A 386 12.45 -31.22 5.69
C GLN A 386 13.78 -31.44 6.42
N THR A 387 14.41 -30.37 6.91
CA THR A 387 15.66 -30.46 7.68
C THR A 387 15.45 -31.16 9.03
N LEU A 388 14.31 -30.93 9.69
CA LEU A 388 13.91 -31.61 10.93
C LEU A 388 13.45 -33.06 10.73
N GLY A 389 13.27 -33.51 9.49
CA GLY A 389 12.79 -34.86 9.15
C GLY A 389 11.27 -35.01 9.15
N ASP A 390 10.50 -33.92 9.33
CA ASP A 390 9.04 -33.93 9.20
C ASP A 390 8.62 -33.74 7.74
N HIS A 391 8.76 -34.81 6.96
CA HIS A 391 8.40 -34.79 5.54
C HIS A 391 6.89 -34.68 5.29
N ALA A 392 6.07 -35.22 6.19
CA ALA A 392 4.62 -35.18 6.07
C ALA A 392 4.08 -33.76 6.29
N GLY A 393 4.58 -33.08 7.33
CA GLY A 393 4.27 -31.66 7.55
C GLY A 393 4.76 -30.79 6.39
N ALA A 394 5.98 -31.04 5.90
CA ALA A 394 6.52 -30.31 4.76
C ALA A 394 5.66 -30.43 3.50
N GLU A 395 5.15 -31.62 3.18
CA GLU A 395 4.29 -31.86 2.00
C GLU A 395 2.99 -31.04 2.05
N VAL A 396 2.38 -30.92 3.24
CA VAL A 396 1.17 -30.10 3.43
C VAL A 396 1.43 -28.63 3.14
N ILE A 397 2.56 -28.09 3.61
CA ILE A 397 2.92 -26.69 3.38
C ILE A 397 3.38 -26.46 1.93
N ASP A 398 4.03 -27.45 1.31
CA ASP A 398 4.48 -27.38 -0.07
C ASP A 398 3.29 -27.35 -1.06
N ALA A 399 2.18 -28.03 -0.72
CA ALA A 399 0.92 -27.92 -1.48
C ALA A 399 0.33 -26.50 -1.44
N ASP A 400 0.38 -25.82 -0.29
CA ASP A 400 -0.04 -24.42 -0.18
C ASP A 400 0.90 -23.49 -0.98
N LEU A 401 2.21 -23.77 -0.99
CA LEU A 401 3.19 -23.05 -1.80
C LEU A 401 2.91 -23.19 -3.31
N ASP A 402 2.53 -24.38 -3.78
CA ASP A 402 2.16 -24.63 -5.17
C ASP A 402 1.00 -23.74 -5.62
N VAL A 403 -0.02 -23.58 -4.76
CA VAL A 403 -1.16 -22.70 -5.05
C VAL A 403 -0.72 -21.26 -5.28
N VAL A 404 0.20 -20.74 -4.45
CA VAL A 404 0.70 -19.37 -4.59
C VAL A 404 1.56 -19.22 -5.85
N ILE A 405 2.46 -20.17 -6.11
CA ILE A 405 3.30 -20.17 -7.32
C ILE A 405 2.44 -20.23 -8.58
N ASP A 406 1.39 -21.05 -8.59
CA ASP A 406 0.44 -21.11 -9.70
C ASP A 406 -0.33 -19.81 -9.88
N GLY A 407 -0.71 -19.15 -8.77
CA GLY A 407 -1.28 -17.80 -8.79
C GLY A 407 -0.36 -16.79 -9.48
N LEU A 408 0.92 -16.75 -9.09
CA LEU A 408 1.95 -15.89 -9.68
C LEU A 408 2.19 -16.21 -11.17
N LYS A 409 2.29 -17.49 -11.54
CA LYS A 409 2.43 -17.96 -12.93
C LYS A 409 1.25 -17.52 -13.80
N ARG A 410 0.02 -17.68 -13.29
CA ARG A 410 -1.18 -17.23 -14.00
C ARG A 410 -1.13 -15.73 -14.23
N TRP A 411 -0.72 -14.95 -13.24
CA TRP A 411 -0.56 -13.52 -13.45
C TRP A 411 0.46 -13.17 -14.53
N ALA A 412 1.65 -13.75 -14.48
CA ALA A 412 2.71 -13.51 -15.47
C ALA A 412 2.24 -13.81 -16.90
N SER A 413 1.36 -14.80 -17.07
CA SER A 413 0.80 -15.12 -18.40
C SER A 413 -0.23 -14.11 -18.92
N HIS A 414 -0.84 -13.30 -18.03
CA HIS A 414 -1.81 -12.26 -18.35
C HIS A 414 -1.19 -10.85 -18.40
N ALA A 415 0.09 -10.69 -18.08
CA ALA A 415 0.75 -9.39 -18.05
C ALA A 415 0.60 -8.67 -19.40
N ILE A 416 0.19 -7.39 -19.32
CA ILE A 416 -0.15 -6.51 -20.45
C ILE A 416 1.08 -6.22 -21.33
N SER A 417 2.29 -6.44 -20.82
CA SER A 417 3.56 -6.20 -21.51
C SER A 417 4.11 -7.47 -22.18
N LYS A 418 3.57 -7.84 -23.35
CA LYS A 418 4.27 -8.76 -24.27
C LYS A 418 5.23 -8.02 -25.22
N ASP A 419 5.17 -6.69 -25.25
CA ASP A 419 5.80 -5.84 -26.28
C ASP A 419 7.05 -5.06 -25.78
N HIS A 420 7.48 -5.22 -24.52
CA HIS A 420 8.65 -4.51 -24.00
C HIS A 420 9.67 -5.45 -23.33
N GLU A 421 10.95 -5.12 -23.48
CA GLU A 421 12.12 -5.81 -22.90
C GLU A 421 12.15 -5.79 -21.34
N SER A 422 11.14 -5.22 -20.69
CA SER A 422 11.00 -5.15 -19.23
C SER A 422 10.73 -6.52 -18.62
N VAL A 423 11.42 -6.86 -17.53
CA VAL A 423 11.30 -8.17 -16.87
C VAL A 423 10.06 -8.19 -15.96
N ASP A 424 9.04 -8.98 -16.35
CA ASP A 424 7.82 -9.24 -15.57
C ASP A 424 8.16 -9.76 -14.15
N ILE A 425 7.74 -9.03 -13.12
CA ILE A 425 8.11 -9.27 -11.72
C ILE A 425 7.56 -10.58 -11.19
N ALA A 426 6.35 -11.00 -11.58
CA ALA A 426 5.86 -12.30 -11.14
C ALA A 426 6.58 -13.42 -11.88
N ALA A 427 6.98 -13.21 -13.14
CA ALA A 427 7.83 -14.16 -13.85
C ALA A 427 9.22 -14.27 -13.18
N VAL A 428 9.80 -13.15 -12.71
CA VAL A 428 11.04 -13.15 -11.93
C VAL A 428 10.85 -13.88 -10.60
N ASN A 429 9.83 -13.51 -9.83
CA ASN A 429 9.54 -14.12 -8.53
C ASN A 429 9.29 -15.61 -8.67
N THR A 430 8.54 -16.02 -9.69
CA THR A 430 8.29 -17.43 -10.00
C THR A 430 9.59 -18.17 -10.32
N LYS A 431 10.41 -17.63 -11.23
CA LYS A 431 11.70 -18.26 -11.58
C LYS A 431 12.62 -18.36 -10.37
N MET A 432 12.63 -17.34 -9.51
CA MET A 432 13.39 -17.35 -8.26
C MET A 432 12.88 -18.42 -7.31
N LEU A 433 11.56 -18.51 -7.07
CA LEU A 433 10.93 -19.50 -6.22
C LEU A 433 11.18 -20.93 -6.73
N ASP A 434 10.99 -21.18 -8.03
CA ASP A 434 11.27 -22.48 -8.65
C ASP A 434 12.75 -22.87 -8.45
N ARG A 435 13.67 -21.90 -8.59
CA ARG A 435 15.11 -22.13 -8.37
C ARG A 435 15.43 -22.46 -6.92
N LEU A 436 14.91 -21.68 -5.97
CA LEU A 436 15.12 -21.88 -4.53
C LEU A 436 14.54 -23.23 -4.05
N ARG A 437 13.39 -23.63 -4.59
CA ARG A 437 12.75 -24.91 -4.27
C ARG A 437 13.58 -26.11 -4.73
N GLN A 438 14.25 -25.99 -5.88
CA GLN A 438 15.14 -27.01 -6.46
C GLN A 438 16.52 -27.12 -5.79
N ILE A 439 16.93 -26.13 -4.98
CA ILE A 439 18.20 -26.20 -4.25
C ILE A 439 18.20 -27.46 -3.35
N PRO A 440 19.26 -28.28 -3.41
CA PRO A 440 19.40 -29.47 -2.58
C PRO A 440 19.30 -29.16 -1.08
N LEU A 441 18.75 -30.10 -0.30
CA LEU A 441 18.56 -29.90 1.14
C LEU A 441 19.88 -29.67 1.88
N ASP A 442 21.00 -30.23 1.40
CA ASP A 442 22.31 -30.04 2.02
C ASP A 442 22.84 -28.60 1.87
N GLU A 443 22.55 -27.92 0.75
CA GLU A 443 22.86 -26.50 0.58
C GLU A 443 21.97 -25.62 1.48
N TRP A 444 20.71 -26.01 1.66
CA TRP A 444 19.84 -25.37 2.65
C TRP A 444 20.37 -25.54 4.06
N ARG A 445 20.75 -26.76 4.47
CA ARG A 445 21.40 -27.05 5.77
C ARG A 445 22.63 -26.20 5.98
N GLN A 446 23.48 -26.08 4.97
CA GLN A 446 24.62 -25.19 5.01
C GLN A 446 24.18 -23.72 5.21
N ALA A 447 23.14 -23.25 4.53
CA ALA A 447 22.62 -21.90 4.74
C ALA A 447 22.03 -21.67 6.15
N PHE A 448 21.38 -22.69 6.74
CA PHE A 448 20.95 -22.66 8.14
C PHE A 448 22.18 -22.56 9.06
N ASP A 449 23.20 -23.39 8.86
CA ASP A 449 24.42 -23.40 9.65
C ASP A 449 25.22 -22.10 9.50
N ASP A 450 25.34 -21.57 8.29
CA ASP A 450 25.97 -20.29 7.98
C ASP A 450 25.20 -19.12 8.60
N GLU A 451 23.87 -19.20 8.70
CA GLU A 451 23.07 -18.19 9.41
C GLU A 451 23.32 -18.23 10.93
N ILE A 452 23.48 -19.43 11.50
CA ILE A 452 23.77 -19.63 12.93
C ILE A 452 25.22 -19.22 13.26
N THR A 453 26.17 -19.55 12.38
CA THR A 453 27.62 -19.38 12.61
C THR A 453 28.22 -18.11 12.03
N GLY A 454 27.58 -17.49 11.03
CA GLY A 454 28.06 -16.37 10.22
C GLY A 454 28.13 -15.01 10.91
N GLY A 455 27.90 -14.94 12.23
CA GLY A 455 28.01 -13.71 13.04
C GLY A 455 29.40 -13.08 13.15
N VAL A 456 30.33 -13.35 12.23
CA VAL A 456 31.70 -12.82 12.24
C VAL A 456 32.10 -12.08 10.95
N ARG A 457 31.22 -11.89 9.95
CA ARG A 457 31.61 -11.15 8.73
C ARG A 457 30.71 -9.96 8.40
N GLN A 458 31.19 -8.81 8.90
CA GLN A 458 31.06 -7.39 8.49
C GLN A 458 29.69 -6.84 8.11
#